data_AF-A0A9W4JLK2-F1
#
_entry.id   AF-A0A9W4JLK2-F1
#
_cell.length_a   1.000
_cell.length_b   1.000
_cell.length_c   1.000
_cell.angle_alpha   90.00
_cell.angle_beta   90.00
_cell.angle_gamma   90.00
#
_symmetry.space_group_name_H-M   'P 1'
#
loop_
_entity.id
_entity.type
_entity.pdbx_description
1 polymer ?
#
loop_
_entity_poly.entity_id
_entity_poly.type
_entity_poly.pdbx_seq_one_letter_code
_entity_poly.pdbx_strand_id
1 'polypeptide(L)'
;MKATMSSKEDVISERAIGKLVKRSNRLFIHVVIVCKFVYEGEWFVVKHLNKLLEIEKSDSAELELNKMYMVVLDYSFVFVTKGLTPDEAEKVHSLFQHVVGAIIVMFDTMSFESLVGLLGVERERIIKTLSSLHSVINVLERHTEPIRILYPSFREFLLDPNRCIDKLYAILAFNAHGRLLT
;
A
#
# COMPACT_ATOMS: atom_id res chain seq x y z
N MET A 1 18.26 -35.81 17.90
CA MET A 1 18.15 -35.09 16.61
C MET A 1 17.45 -33.78 16.86
N LYS A 2 18.18 -32.67 16.79
CA LYS A 2 17.68 -31.32 17.10
C LYS A 2 17.13 -30.74 15.80
N ALA A 3 15.82 -30.67 15.67
CA ALA A 3 15.19 -29.93 14.58
C ALA A 3 15.45 -28.44 14.83
N THR A 4 16.32 -27.85 14.02
CA THR A 4 16.57 -26.41 14.01
C THR A 4 15.31 -25.71 13.53
N MET A 5 14.62 -25.05 14.45
CA MET A 5 13.67 -23.99 14.19
C MET A 5 14.39 -22.91 13.37
N SER A 6 14.04 -22.75 12.09
CA SER A 6 14.47 -21.59 11.31
C SER A 6 13.72 -20.38 11.85
N SER A 7 14.40 -19.63 12.73
CA SER A 7 13.94 -18.36 13.26
C SER A 7 13.59 -17.39 12.12
N LYS A 8 12.56 -16.57 12.31
CA LYS A 8 12.14 -15.45 11.43
C LYS A 8 13.19 -14.32 11.35
N GLU A 9 14.43 -14.54 11.78
CA GLU A 9 15.42 -13.49 12.06
C GLU A 9 16.25 -13.00 10.86
N ASP A 10 16.19 -13.64 9.69
CA ASP A 10 17.02 -13.23 8.53
C ASP A 10 16.21 -13.03 7.22
N VAL A 11 15.08 -12.30 7.29
CA VAL A 11 14.30 -11.97 6.09
C VAL A 11 14.97 -10.85 5.26
N ILE A 12 15.81 -10.01 5.87
CA ILE A 12 16.47 -8.88 5.20
C ILE A 12 17.97 -8.88 5.51
N SER A 13 18.81 -9.08 4.49
CA SER A 13 20.28 -9.00 4.66
C SER A 13 20.73 -7.61 5.14
N GLU A 14 21.79 -7.56 5.95
CA GLU A 14 22.41 -6.32 6.42
C GLU A 14 22.79 -5.36 5.27
N ARG A 15 23.17 -5.92 4.12
CA ARG A 15 23.42 -5.17 2.88
C ARG A 15 22.16 -4.47 2.35
N ALA A 16 21.00 -5.13 2.39
CA ALA A 16 19.73 -4.53 1.99
C ALA A 16 19.30 -3.43 2.96
N ILE A 17 19.46 -3.65 4.27
CA ILE A 17 19.23 -2.63 5.31
C ILE A 17 20.13 -1.41 5.08
N GLY A 18 21.44 -1.61 4.85
CA GLY A 18 22.38 -0.51 4.59
C GLY A 18 22.03 0.28 3.32
N LYS A 19 21.54 -0.38 2.27
CA LYS A 19 21.03 0.31 1.06
C LYS A 19 19.76 1.11 1.37
N LEU A 20 18.81 0.54 2.12
CA LEU A 20 17.58 1.22 2.51
C LEU A 20 17.88 2.49 3.33
N VAL A 21 18.75 2.39 4.33
CA VAL A 21 19.18 3.55 5.14
C VAL A 21 19.77 4.65 4.25
N LYS A 22 20.63 4.29 3.28
CA LYS A 22 21.21 5.26 2.34
C LYS A 22 20.17 5.92 1.41
N ARG A 23 19.08 5.21 1.07
CA ARG A 23 18.00 5.73 0.20
C ARG A 23 16.93 6.51 0.94
N SER A 24 16.74 6.21 2.22
CA SER A 24 15.75 6.87 3.07
C SER A 24 15.96 8.38 3.16
N ASN A 25 17.14 8.89 2.78
CA ASN A 25 17.47 10.32 2.76
C ASN A 25 17.10 11.03 4.08
N ARG A 26 17.28 10.33 5.22
CA ARG A 26 16.89 10.71 6.60
C ARG A 26 15.38 10.69 6.93
N LEU A 27 14.53 10.24 6.01
CA LEU A 27 13.11 9.99 6.28
C LEU A 27 12.93 8.61 6.95
N PHE A 28 12.62 8.63 8.25
CA PHE A 28 12.29 7.41 9.01
C PHE A 28 11.08 6.66 8.43
N ILE A 29 10.19 7.35 7.71
CA ILE A 29 9.01 6.76 7.06
C ILE A 29 9.40 5.65 6.07
N HIS A 30 10.50 5.79 5.32
CA HIS A 30 10.97 4.73 4.41
C HIS A 30 11.24 3.42 5.13
N VAL A 31 12.01 3.49 6.22
CA VAL A 31 12.38 2.30 7.00
C VAL A 31 11.13 1.69 7.62
N VAL A 32 10.20 2.48 8.16
CA VAL A 32 8.97 1.96 8.76
C VAL A 32 8.07 1.29 7.71
N ILE A 33 7.87 1.90 6.54
CA ILE A 33 7.10 1.29 5.44
C ILE A 33 7.72 -0.05 5.06
N VAL A 34 9.04 -0.09 4.85
CA VAL A 34 9.75 -1.32 4.45
C VAL A 34 9.68 -2.38 5.53
N CYS A 35 9.92 -2.02 6.80
CA CYS A 35 9.86 -2.95 7.91
C CYS A 35 8.45 -3.54 8.07
N LYS A 36 7.40 -2.72 8.05
CA LYS A 36 6.01 -3.20 8.09
C LYS A 36 5.72 -4.13 6.92
N PHE A 37 6.09 -3.68 5.72
CA PHE A 37 5.84 -4.39 4.48
C PHE A 37 6.55 -5.76 4.41
N VAL A 38 7.78 -5.87 4.92
CA VAL A 38 8.54 -7.13 4.96
C VAL A 38 8.10 -8.03 6.10
N TYR A 39 7.82 -7.48 7.28
CA TYR A 39 7.48 -8.27 8.45
C TYR A 39 6.08 -8.90 8.35
N GLU A 40 5.17 -8.21 7.66
CA GLU A 40 3.79 -8.65 7.47
C GLU A 40 3.54 -9.28 6.08
N GLY A 41 4.58 -9.37 5.23
CA GLY A 41 4.48 -9.95 3.89
C GLY A 41 5.32 -11.23 3.67
N GLU A 42 5.04 -11.95 2.58
CA GLU A 42 5.70 -13.21 2.24
C GLU A 42 7.08 -13.02 1.54
N TRP A 43 7.80 -14.11 1.28
CA TRP A 43 9.12 -14.14 0.58
C TRP A 43 9.18 -13.29 -0.71
N PHE A 44 8.05 -13.12 -1.40
CA PHE A 44 7.96 -12.31 -2.61
C PHE A 44 8.16 -10.80 -2.37
N VAL A 45 7.96 -10.33 -1.14
CA VAL A 45 8.28 -8.96 -0.71
C VAL A 45 9.77 -8.68 -0.84
N VAL A 46 10.62 -9.61 -0.41
CA VAL A 46 12.09 -9.45 -0.46
C VAL A 46 12.57 -9.30 -1.90
N LYS A 47 11.97 -10.02 -2.85
CA LYS A 47 12.29 -9.90 -4.28
C LYS A 47 11.90 -8.53 -4.86
N HIS A 48 10.73 -8.01 -4.50
CA HIS A 48 10.30 -6.67 -4.93
C HIS A 48 11.11 -5.56 -4.27
N LEU A 49 11.46 -5.72 -3.00
CA LEU A 49 12.35 -4.82 -2.29
C LEU A 49 13.73 -4.77 -2.97
N ASN A 50 14.27 -5.91 -3.39
CA ASN A 50 15.54 -5.93 -4.14
C ASN A 50 15.42 -5.21 -5.48
N LYS A 51 14.32 -5.39 -6.21
CA LYS A 51 14.05 -4.62 -7.44
C LYS A 51 13.96 -3.11 -7.15
N LEU A 52 13.32 -2.70 -6.05
CA LEU A 52 13.35 -1.31 -5.61
C LEU A 52 14.79 -0.85 -5.37
N LEU A 53 15.60 -1.66 -4.67
CA LEU A 53 17.02 -1.41 -4.39
C LEU A 53 17.92 -1.36 -5.63
N GLU A 54 17.44 -1.80 -6.79
CA GLU A 54 18.10 -1.70 -8.10
C GLU A 54 17.76 -0.42 -8.86
N ILE A 55 16.61 0.22 -8.59
CA ILE A 55 16.24 1.52 -9.17
C ILE A 55 17.28 2.56 -8.74
N GLU A 56 17.64 3.53 -9.59
CA GLU A 56 18.55 4.61 -9.22
C GLU A 56 17.98 5.48 -8.09
N LYS A 57 18.86 5.88 -7.16
CA LYS A 57 18.50 6.80 -6.06
C LYS A 57 18.28 8.20 -6.63
N SER A 58 17.19 8.85 -6.21
CA SER A 58 16.97 10.27 -6.42
C SER A 58 17.56 11.09 -5.27
N ASP A 59 18.01 12.30 -5.59
CA ASP A 59 18.41 13.30 -4.60
C ASP A 59 17.20 13.93 -3.87
N SER A 60 16.00 13.81 -4.44
CA SER A 60 14.75 14.25 -3.80
C SER A 60 14.20 13.19 -2.86
N ALA A 61 14.03 13.56 -1.59
CA ALA A 61 13.43 12.70 -0.57
C ALA A 61 11.96 12.37 -0.91
N GLU A 62 11.22 13.32 -1.51
CA GLU A 62 9.85 13.11 -1.97
C GLU A 62 9.81 12.10 -3.12
N LEU A 63 10.73 12.20 -4.08
CA LEU A 63 10.74 11.27 -5.22
C LEU A 63 11.09 9.84 -4.76
N GLU A 64 12.01 9.67 -3.82
CA GLU A 64 12.28 8.36 -3.21
C GLU A 64 11.06 7.83 -2.45
N LEU A 65 10.28 8.70 -1.80
CA LEU A 65 9.06 8.30 -1.10
C LEU A 65 7.96 7.87 -2.08
N ASN A 66 7.78 8.61 -3.17
CA ASN A 66 6.84 8.28 -4.25
C ASN A 66 7.18 6.91 -4.87
N LYS A 67 8.46 6.62 -5.11
CA LYS A 67 8.92 5.28 -5.57
C LYS A 67 8.55 4.18 -4.58
N MET A 68 8.67 4.44 -3.28
CA MET A 68 8.32 3.47 -2.24
C MET A 68 6.82 3.17 -2.22
N TYR A 69 5.98 4.21 -2.34
CA TYR A 69 4.52 4.03 -2.44
C TYR A 69 4.12 3.25 -3.69
N MET A 70 4.74 3.54 -4.84
CA MET A 70 4.52 2.75 -6.05
C MET A 70 4.84 1.28 -5.85
N VAL A 71 5.93 0.94 -5.15
CA VAL A 71 6.27 -0.46 -4.89
C VAL A 71 5.27 -1.15 -3.96
N VAL A 72 4.76 -0.43 -2.95
CA VAL A 72 3.67 -0.95 -2.10
C VAL A 72 2.43 -1.24 -2.96
N LEU A 73 2.03 -0.30 -3.82
CA LEU A 73 0.85 -0.44 -4.69
C LEU A 73 1.03 -1.57 -5.71
N ASP A 74 2.16 -1.60 -6.41
CA ASP A 74 2.47 -2.64 -7.40
C ASP A 74 2.45 -4.01 -6.75
N TYR A 75 3.09 -4.19 -5.60
CA TYR A 75 3.03 -5.48 -4.92
C TYR A 75 1.60 -5.86 -4.50
N SER A 76 0.85 -4.88 -3.98
CA SER A 76 -0.51 -5.08 -3.49
C SER A 76 -1.47 -5.53 -4.59
N PHE A 77 -1.24 -5.10 -5.83
CA PHE A 77 -2.17 -5.33 -6.94
C PHE A 77 -1.61 -6.18 -8.08
N VAL A 78 -0.36 -5.99 -8.51
CA VAL A 78 0.26 -6.82 -9.58
C VAL A 78 0.33 -8.29 -9.17
N PHE A 79 0.54 -8.60 -7.90
CA PHE A 79 0.50 -9.99 -7.44
C PHE A 79 -0.93 -10.57 -7.50
N VAL A 80 -1.92 -9.78 -7.06
CA VAL A 80 -3.33 -10.19 -7.06
C VAL A 80 -3.88 -10.32 -8.48
N THR A 81 -3.37 -9.52 -9.43
CA THR A 81 -3.79 -9.54 -10.84
C THR A 81 -2.98 -10.49 -11.72
N LYS A 82 -1.94 -11.15 -11.17
CA LYS A 82 -1.13 -12.10 -11.94
C LYS A 82 -1.96 -13.30 -12.36
N GLY A 83 -2.04 -13.54 -13.67
CA GLY A 83 -2.80 -14.65 -14.24
C GLY A 83 -4.30 -14.36 -14.39
N LEU A 84 -4.75 -13.16 -14.03
CA LEU A 84 -6.08 -12.68 -14.35
C LEU A 84 -6.15 -12.21 -15.80
N THR A 85 -7.35 -12.29 -16.37
CA THR A 85 -7.68 -11.61 -17.62
C THR A 85 -7.66 -10.08 -17.45
N PRO A 86 -7.54 -9.29 -18.53
CA PRO A 86 -7.60 -7.83 -18.45
C PRO A 86 -8.85 -7.31 -17.70
N ASP A 87 -10.02 -7.90 -17.97
CA ASP A 87 -11.29 -7.52 -17.34
C ASP A 87 -11.32 -7.82 -15.84
N GLU A 88 -10.71 -8.93 -15.42
CA GLU A 88 -10.60 -9.29 -14.01
C GLU A 88 -9.61 -8.38 -13.27
N ALA A 89 -8.48 -8.05 -13.91
CA ALA A 89 -7.54 -7.08 -13.37
C ALA A 89 -8.17 -5.69 -13.24
N GLU A 90 -8.96 -5.25 -14.23
CA GLU A 90 -9.70 -4.00 -14.17
C GLU A 90 -10.68 -3.96 -12.99
N LYS A 91 -11.39 -5.07 -12.71
CA LYS A 91 -12.27 -5.17 -11.53
C LYS A 91 -11.51 -5.02 -10.21
N VAL A 92 -10.29 -5.56 -10.12
CA VAL A 92 -9.43 -5.40 -8.94
C VAL A 92 -9.02 -3.94 -8.76
N HIS A 93 -8.56 -3.28 -9.84
CA HIS A 93 -8.17 -1.86 -9.78
C HIS A 93 -9.37 -0.94 -9.53
N SER A 94 -10.53 -1.22 -10.11
CA SER A 94 -11.77 -0.48 -9.86
C SER A 94 -12.21 -0.59 -8.40
N LEU A 95 -12.13 -1.80 -7.82
CA LEU A 95 -12.39 -2.01 -6.40
C LEU A 95 -11.41 -1.23 -5.51
N PHE A 96 -10.12 -1.24 -5.84
CA PHE A 96 -9.12 -0.41 -5.16
C PHE A 96 -9.50 1.07 -5.20
N GLN A 97 -9.77 1.62 -6.38
CA GLN A 97 -10.13 3.03 -6.51
C GLN A 97 -11.40 3.38 -5.74
N HIS A 98 -12.38 2.47 -5.71
CA HIS A 98 -13.63 2.67 -4.99
C HIS A 98 -13.39 2.70 -3.47
N VAL A 99 -12.68 1.70 -2.93
CA VAL A 99 -12.40 1.57 -1.50
C VAL A 99 -11.42 2.64 -0.99
N VAL A 100 -10.25 2.75 -1.61
CA VAL A 100 -9.20 3.67 -1.17
C VAL A 100 -9.54 5.11 -1.51
N GLY A 101 -10.25 5.35 -2.63
CA GLY A 101 -10.77 6.67 -2.97
C GLY A 101 -11.74 7.20 -1.91
N ALA A 102 -12.65 6.36 -1.41
CA ALA A 102 -13.54 6.74 -0.32
C ALA A 102 -12.77 7.08 0.96
N ILE A 103 -11.81 6.25 1.37
CA ILE A 103 -10.99 6.49 2.58
C ILE A 103 -10.22 7.81 2.47
N ILE A 104 -9.62 8.07 1.29
CA ILE A 104 -8.95 9.34 1.04
C ILE A 104 -9.95 10.48 1.18
N VAL A 105 -11.07 10.48 0.47
CA VAL A 105 -11.99 11.62 0.56
C VAL A 105 -12.56 11.86 1.98
N MET A 106 -12.70 10.82 2.78
CA MET A 106 -13.33 10.86 4.11
C MET A 106 -12.38 11.23 5.28
N PHE A 107 -11.10 11.52 5.03
CA PHE A 107 -10.12 12.03 6.03
C PHE A 107 -10.08 11.26 7.36
N ASP A 108 -10.01 9.92 7.33
CA ASP A 108 -9.84 9.07 8.52
C ASP A 108 -10.98 9.17 9.57
N THR A 109 -12.17 9.62 9.17
CA THR A 109 -13.34 9.78 10.08
C THR A 109 -14.28 8.57 10.09
N MET A 110 -14.05 7.58 9.22
CA MET A 110 -15.02 6.53 8.94
C MET A 110 -14.64 5.18 9.56
N SER A 111 -15.58 4.59 10.30
CA SER A 111 -15.46 3.22 10.80
C SER A 111 -15.52 2.21 9.64
N PHE A 112 -15.01 1.00 9.87
CA PHE A 112 -15.09 -0.06 8.88
C PHE A 112 -16.54 -0.38 8.47
N GLU A 113 -17.47 -0.43 9.44
CA GLU A 113 -18.89 -0.68 9.18
C GLU A 113 -19.54 0.42 8.35
N SER A 114 -19.20 1.68 8.62
CA SER A 114 -19.67 2.82 7.81
C SER A 114 -19.15 2.74 6.37
N LEU A 115 -17.91 2.28 6.17
CA LEU A 115 -17.33 2.09 4.84
C LEU A 115 -18.06 0.98 4.07
N VAL A 116 -18.35 -0.15 4.73
CA VAL A 116 -19.12 -1.27 4.12
C VAL A 116 -20.50 -0.76 3.67
N GLY A 117 -21.21 -0.06 4.55
CA GLY A 117 -22.54 0.47 4.24
C GLY A 117 -22.53 1.52 3.13
N LEU A 118 -21.51 2.38 3.10
CA LEU A 118 -21.39 3.44 2.09
C LEU A 118 -21.07 2.89 0.70
N LEU A 119 -20.17 1.90 0.60
CA LEU A 119 -19.72 1.40 -0.70
C LEU A 119 -20.62 0.29 -1.25
N GLY A 120 -21.45 -0.36 -0.41
CA GLY A 120 -22.25 -1.52 -0.80
C GLY A 120 -21.39 -2.71 -1.26
N VAL A 121 -20.12 -2.77 -0.83
CA VAL A 121 -19.16 -3.82 -1.17
C VAL A 121 -19.09 -4.83 -0.02
N GLU A 122 -18.99 -6.12 -0.37
CA GLU A 122 -18.80 -7.22 0.59
C GLU A 122 -17.60 -6.98 1.51
N ARG A 123 -17.79 -7.25 2.81
CA ARG A 123 -16.80 -7.09 3.88
C ARG A 123 -15.46 -7.71 3.51
N GLU A 124 -15.50 -8.95 3.03
CA GLU A 124 -14.32 -9.75 2.70
C GLU A 124 -13.50 -9.10 1.57
N ARG A 125 -14.17 -8.47 0.61
CA ARG A 125 -13.52 -7.78 -0.50
C ARG A 125 -12.82 -6.50 -0.01
N ILE A 126 -13.45 -5.72 0.87
CA ILE A 126 -12.83 -4.54 1.48
C ILE A 126 -11.63 -4.96 2.34
N ILE A 127 -11.79 -5.96 3.21
CA ILE A 127 -10.69 -6.48 4.05
C ILE A 127 -9.51 -6.91 3.19
N LYS A 128 -9.75 -7.67 2.11
CA LYS A 128 -8.70 -8.12 1.21
C LYS A 128 -7.97 -6.95 0.55
N THR A 129 -8.69 -5.94 0.09
CA THR A 129 -8.09 -4.74 -0.53
C THR A 129 -7.26 -3.92 0.47
N LEU A 130 -7.70 -3.79 1.72
CA LEU A 130 -6.97 -3.01 2.71
C LEU A 130 -5.81 -3.78 3.36
N SER A 131 -5.93 -5.10 3.48
CA SER A 131 -4.87 -5.95 4.06
C SER A 131 -3.60 -5.95 3.21
N SER A 132 -3.71 -5.82 1.88
CA SER A 132 -2.54 -5.66 1.01
C SER A 132 -1.82 -4.32 1.22
N LEU A 133 -2.53 -3.32 1.77
CA LEU A 133 -2.03 -1.96 2.02
C LEU A 133 -1.66 -1.69 3.48
N HIS A 134 -1.49 -2.72 4.31
CA HIS A 134 -1.18 -2.61 5.76
C HIS A 134 0.02 -1.70 6.09
N SER A 135 0.99 -1.58 5.18
CA SER A 135 2.18 -0.74 5.36
C SER A 135 1.88 0.76 5.27
N VAL A 136 0.74 1.15 4.69
CA VAL A 136 0.33 2.55 4.44
C VAL A 136 -1.08 2.88 4.93
N ILE A 137 -1.93 1.88 5.19
CA ILE A 137 -3.27 2.00 5.76
C ILE A 137 -3.36 1.07 6.96
N ASN A 138 -3.82 1.60 8.09
CA ASN A 138 -4.11 0.83 9.28
C ASN A 138 -5.58 0.42 9.31
N VAL A 139 -5.84 -0.88 9.29
CA VAL A 139 -7.15 -1.47 9.57
C VAL A 139 -7.07 -2.12 10.93
N LEU A 140 -7.65 -1.47 11.94
CA LEU A 140 -7.65 -2.00 13.29
C LEU A 140 -8.61 -3.20 13.35
N GLU A 141 -8.16 -4.30 13.95
CA GLU A 141 -8.93 -5.56 14.07
C GLU A 141 -10.29 -5.35 14.75
N ARG A 142 -10.41 -4.30 15.57
CA ARG A 142 -11.66 -3.86 16.16
C ARG A 142 -12.39 -3.00 15.14
N HIS A 143 -13.32 -3.60 14.41
CA HIS A 143 -14.17 -3.00 13.35
C HIS A 143 -14.94 -1.72 13.74
N THR A 144 -14.87 -1.29 15.00
CA THR A 144 -15.45 -0.06 15.53
C THR A 144 -14.54 1.17 15.40
N GLU A 145 -13.24 0.97 15.17
CA GLU A 145 -12.30 2.09 15.08
C GLU A 145 -12.19 2.63 13.65
N PRO A 146 -11.85 3.93 13.47
CA PRO A 146 -11.71 4.51 12.15
C PRO A 146 -10.56 3.87 11.37
N ILE A 147 -10.77 3.65 10.07
CA ILE A 147 -9.69 3.31 9.15
C ILE A 147 -8.77 4.54 9.02
N ARG A 148 -7.45 4.34 9.13
CA ARG A 148 -6.48 5.46 9.11
C ARG A 148 -5.42 5.28 8.05
N ILE A 149 -5.18 6.32 7.28
CA ILE A 149 -3.98 6.44 6.47
C ILE A 149 -2.79 6.70 7.41
N LEU A 150 -1.77 5.85 7.36
CA LEU A 150 -0.61 5.92 8.28
C LEU A 150 0.28 7.14 8.03
N TYR A 151 0.32 7.63 6.78
CA TYR A 151 1.19 8.73 6.37
C TYR A 151 0.42 9.73 5.51
N PRO A 152 0.31 11.02 5.91
CA PRO A 152 -0.31 12.05 5.10
C PRO A 152 0.27 12.15 3.68
N SER A 153 1.58 11.93 3.53
CA SER A 153 2.27 11.93 2.24
C SER A 153 1.82 10.84 1.28
N PHE A 154 1.23 9.73 1.76
CA PHE A 154 0.65 8.69 0.91
C PHE A 154 -0.65 9.18 0.26
N ARG A 155 -1.48 9.88 1.04
CA ARG A 155 -2.69 10.52 0.54
C ARG A 155 -2.35 11.56 -0.53
N GLU A 156 -1.42 12.46 -0.23
CA GLU A 156 -0.97 13.49 -1.17
C GLU A 156 -0.41 12.88 -2.45
N PHE A 157 0.38 11.80 -2.33
CA PHE A 157 0.90 11.06 -3.47
C PHE A 157 -0.22 10.55 -4.38
N LEU A 158 -1.25 9.90 -3.83
CA LEU A 158 -2.37 9.35 -4.61
C LEU A 158 -3.26 10.42 -5.25
N LEU A 159 -3.33 11.62 -4.64
CA LEU A 159 -4.15 12.73 -5.13
C LEU A 159 -3.45 13.61 -6.18
N ASP A 160 -2.12 13.60 -6.22
CA ASP A 160 -1.33 14.41 -7.16
C ASP A 160 -0.94 13.57 -8.39
N PRO A 161 -1.51 13.84 -9.58
CA PRO A 161 -1.17 13.11 -10.80
C PRO A 161 0.26 13.35 -11.29
N ASN A 162 0.96 14.37 -10.79
CA ASN A 162 2.39 14.57 -11.06
C ASN A 162 3.27 13.65 -10.20
N ARG A 163 2.74 13.15 -9.09
CA ARG A 163 3.43 12.23 -8.17
C ARG A 163 3.05 10.78 -8.45
N CYS A 164 1.75 10.46 -8.48
CA CYS A 164 1.24 9.14 -8.86
C CYS A 164 0.87 9.12 -10.35
N ILE A 165 1.86 8.84 -11.19
CA ILE A 165 1.73 8.88 -12.66
C ILE A 165 0.88 7.72 -13.18
N ASP A 166 0.86 6.59 -12.46
CA ASP A 166 0.06 5.43 -12.86
C ASP A 166 -1.42 5.67 -12.58
N LYS A 167 -2.22 5.71 -13.66
CA LYS A 167 -3.67 5.94 -13.62
C LYS A 167 -4.44 4.81 -12.95
N LEU A 168 -3.86 3.62 -12.84
CA LEU A 168 -4.46 2.52 -12.10
C LEU A 168 -4.56 2.84 -10.60
N TYR A 169 -3.61 3.63 -10.09
CA TYR A 169 -3.53 3.98 -8.67
C TYR A 169 -3.92 5.42 -8.36
N ALA A 170 -3.75 6.36 -9.30
CA ALA A 170 -4.08 7.76 -9.09
C ALA A 170 -5.57 7.95 -8.75
N ILE A 171 -5.86 8.71 -7.69
CA ILE A 171 -7.22 9.00 -7.22
C ILE A 171 -7.54 10.46 -7.52
N LEU A 172 -8.47 10.68 -8.44
CA LEU A 172 -9.01 12.01 -8.71
C LEU A 172 -10.10 12.31 -7.70
N ALA A 173 -9.89 13.30 -6.82
CA ALA A 173 -10.82 13.66 -5.76
C ALA A 173 -12.25 13.91 -6.27
N PHE A 174 -12.40 14.54 -7.43
CA PHE A 174 -13.71 14.77 -8.08
C PHE A 174 -14.46 13.45 -8.38
N ASN A 175 -13.74 12.43 -8.88
CA ASN A 175 -14.34 11.12 -9.17
C ASN A 175 -14.65 10.35 -7.89
N ALA A 176 -13.83 10.51 -6.86
CA ALA A 176 -14.05 9.86 -5.58
C ALA A 176 -15.30 10.41 -4.86
N HIS A 177 -15.53 11.73 -4.87
CA HIS A 177 -16.78 12.32 -4.36
C HIS A 177 -18.02 11.83 -5.14
N GLY A 178 -17.94 11.78 -6.48
CA GLY A 178 -19.05 11.34 -7.32
C GLY A 178 -19.46 9.88 -7.09
N ARG A 179 -18.50 9.00 -6.76
CA ARG A 179 -18.75 7.59 -6.45
C ARG A 179 -19.40 7.34 -5.08
N LEU A 180 -19.49 8.35 -4.22
CA LEU A 180 -20.18 8.28 -2.92
C LEU A 180 -21.65 8.72 -3.00
N LEU A 181 -22.11 9.23 -4.15
CA LEU A 181 -23.45 9.80 -4.35
C LEU A 181 -24.41 8.85 -5.12
N THR A 182 -24.03 7.59 -5.28
CA THR A 182 -24.81 6.55 -5.99
C THR A 182 -25.29 5.49 -5.03
#